data_AF-A0A9P8W4T9-F1
#
_entry.id   AF-A0A9P8W4T9-F1
#
_cell.length_a   1.000
_cell.length_b   1.000
_cell.length_c   1.000
_cell.angle_alpha   90.00
_cell.angle_beta   90.00
_cell.angle_gamma   90.00
#
_symmetry.space_group_name_H-M   'P 1'
#
loop_
_entity.id
_entity.type
_entity.pdbx_description
1 polymer ?
#
loop_
_entity_poly.entity_id
_entity_poly.type
_entity_poly.pdbx_seq_one_letter_code
_entity_poly.pdbx_strand_id
1 'polypeptide(L)'
;MYLKATNNQRTFAFIILAVVGLAKATVTDVPSLNAPVPYVPWTEGQKKTPSDFVHPGLWHTHQDLETMRNAVLKKKDPWYSAYELFAADKYSLSTYTMRGPYSVLSRGTISNYTTFAYDARAAYQNAIMWYITKDDAHWNVSTNILDSWGSTLTNIIGTDRSLLIGIEGDLFVNAAEIMRWEGGWTEAGAKWQGGSGFSIQLYWLFARQSIIIGHANYGIASIKALMNFAAYLEDVNMYNYAVWMWKNDPCAGITATIEPKTGQNSESGRDQGHAIAGLGWLALAARTSKNQGYDLFSYRNSLLLKGAEYTAKYNLNETVAYDSSWRRCESVLVNGPWEDISTNKRGVVYQTSAGVTTKSPPIWDLIYYAAKSKGLKHPWTTKAKAEYGGEDVFSSNEMPGWGDLLFASS
;
A
#
# COMPACT_ATOMS: atom_id res chain seq x y z
N MET A 1 74.81 8.63 34.01
CA MET A 1 75.33 9.99 33.78
C MET A 1 74.36 10.67 32.81
N TYR A 2 73.38 11.40 33.33
CA TYR A 2 73.21 12.87 33.17
C TYR A 2 73.06 13.27 31.67
N LEU A 3 72.00 13.90 31.15
CA LEU A 3 71.07 14.89 31.72
C LEU A 3 69.83 15.12 30.83
N LYS A 4 68.71 15.41 31.50
CA LYS A 4 67.56 16.22 31.05
C LYS A 4 67.99 17.67 30.74
N ALA A 5 67.23 18.35 29.88
CA ALA A 5 66.56 19.65 30.14
C ALA A 5 66.27 20.38 28.80
N THR A 6 65.01 20.39 28.36
CA THR A 6 64.09 21.56 28.31
C THR A 6 64.51 22.72 27.40
N ASN A 7 63.67 23.05 26.42
CA ASN A 7 63.43 24.45 26.13
C ASN A 7 61.97 24.71 25.72
N ASN A 8 61.31 25.50 26.56
CA ASN A 8 60.06 26.20 26.32
C ASN A 8 60.32 27.33 25.33
N GLN A 9 59.50 27.48 24.30
CA GLN A 9 58.96 28.79 23.92
C GLN A 9 57.78 28.60 22.98
N ARG A 10 56.59 28.82 23.54
CA ARG A 10 55.32 28.86 22.82
C ARG A 10 55.28 30.14 21.99
N THR A 11 55.30 29.98 20.68
CA THR A 11 54.98 31.03 19.70
C THR A 11 53.49 31.35 19.79
N PHE A 12 53.17 32.64 19.79
CA PHE A 12 51.81 33.16 19.62
C PHE A 12 51.20 32.59 18.34
N ALA A 13 50.13 31.80 18.47
CA ALA A 13 49.23 31.50 17.36
C ALA A 13 47.84 32.02 17.77
N PHE A 14 47.42 33.08 17.09
CA PHE A 14 46.09 33.64 17.18
C PHE A 14 45.04 32.54 16.97
N ILE A 15 44.15 32.38 17.95
CA ILE A 15 42.92 31.60 17.81
C ILE A 15 42.02 32.38 16.85
N ILE A 16 42.04 32.02 15.57
CA ILE A 16 40.91 32.28 14.69
C ILE A 16 39.95 31.11 14.94
N LEU A 17 38.97 31.35 15.81
CA LEU A 17 37.79 30.49 15.92
C LEU A 17 37.07 30.62 14.57
N ALA A 18 37.41 29.75 13.61
CA ALA A 18 36.57 29.54 12.45
C ALA A 18 35.28 28.92 12.97
N VAL A 19 34.27 29.76 13.20
CA VAL A 19 32.88 29.35 13.30
C VAL A 19 32.51 28.82 11.92
N VAL A 20 32.93 27.58 11.64
CA VAL A 20 32.28 26.77 10.62
C VAL A 20 30.95 26.42 11.24
N GLY A 21 29.99 27.34 11.12
CA GLY A 21 28.61 26.94 11.13
C GLY A 21 28.52 25.86 10.07
N LEU A 22 28.39 24.60 10.50
CA LEU A 22 27.89 23.55 9.64
C LEU A 22 26.60 24.12 9.09
N ALA A 23 26.64 24.62 7.85
CA ALA A 23 25.44 24.89 7.10
C ALA A 23 24.76 23.53 7.03
N LYS A 24 23.81 23.29 7.95
CA LYS A 24 22.81 22.25 7.76
C LYS A 24 22.23 22.61 6.40
N ALA A 25 22.55 21.83 5.39
CA ALA A 25 21.93 21.98 4.09
C ALA A 25 20.42 22.00 4.36
N THR A 26 19.79 23.16 4.12
CA THR A 26 18.35 23.35 4.25
C THR A 26 17.59 22.72 3.08
N VAL A 27 18.28 21.93 2.26
CA VAL A 27 17.66 21.00 1.31
C VAL A 27 17.07 19.86 2.14
N THR A 28 15.95 20.16 2.82
CA THR A 28 15.11 19.18 3.53
C THR A 28 14.29 18.33 2.55
N ASP A 29 14.39 18.61 1.25
CA ASP A 29 13.68 17.87 0.23
C ASP A 29 14.38 17.94 -1.14
N VAL A 30 14.43 16.82 -1.84
CA VAL A 30 14.74 16.81 -3.28
C VAL A 30 13.49 17.35 -3.98
N PRO A 31 13.59 18.35 -4.88
CA PRO A 31 12.44 18.81 -5.65
C PRO A 31 11.66 17.62 -6.18
N SER A 32 10.33 17.62 -6.04
CA SER A 32 9.46 16.53 -6.47
C SER A 32 9.84 16.14 -7.90
N LEU A 33 10.54 15.01 -8.03
CA LEU A 33 11.16 14.62 -9.28
C LEU A 33 10.04 14.06 -10.14
N ASN A 34 9.37 14.94 -10.86
CA ASN A 34 8.40 14.60 -11.88
C ASN A 34 9.17 14.07 -13.09
N ALA A 35 9.76 12.87 -12.98
CA ALA A 35 10.41 12.15 -14.08
C ALA A 35 9.35 11.58 -15.03
N PRO A 36 9.46 11.69 -16.36
CA PRO A 36 8.45 11.17 -17.28
C PRO A 36 8.15 9.68 -17.01
N VAL A 37 6.89 9.25 -17.21
CA VAL A 37 6.51 7.83 -17.08
C VAL A 37 7.34 7.01 -18.08
N PRO A 38 8.19 6.06 -17.63
CA PRO A 38 9.02 5.29 -18.53
C PRO A 38 8.18 4.43 -19.47
N TYR A 39 8.53 4.43 -20.76
CA TYR A 39 8.00 3.47 -21.71
C TYR A 39 8.62 2.09 -21.44
N VAL A 40 7.81 1.04 -21.48
CA VAL A 40 8.23 -0.33 -21.21
C VAL A 40 7.88 -1.24 -22.37
N PRO A 41 8.63 -2.35 -22.56
CA PRO A 41 8.26 -3.36 -23.54
C PRO A 41 6.86 -3.91 -23.31
N TRP A 42 6.23 -4.38 -24.39
CA TRP A 42 4.91 -4.97 -24.29
C TRP A 42 4.93 -6.24 -23.42
N THR A 43 4.00 -6.35 -22.48
CA THR A 43 3.72 -7.57 -21.71
C THR A 43 2.20 -7.74 -21.57
N GLU A 44 1.76 -8.98 -21.41
CA GLU A 44 0.33 -9.27 -21.21
C GLU A 44 -0.26 -8.48 -20.03
N GLY A 45 -1.53 -8.10 -20.14
CA GLY A 45 -2.21 -7.29 -19.14
C GLY A 45 -2.02 -5.78 -19.27
N GLN A 46 -1.22 -5.33 -20.24
CA GLN A 46 -1.14 -3.92 -20.62
C GLN A 46 -2.36 -3.48 -21.45
N LYS A 47 -2.64 -2.18 -21.41
CA LYS A 47 -3.71 -1.47 -22.15
C LYS A 47 -3.13 -0.82 -23.41
N LYS A 48 -3.97 -0.62 -24.42
CA LYS A 48 -3.60 0.07 -25.67
C LYS A 48 -4.21 1.46 -25.75
N THR A 49 -5.43 1.62 -25.22
CA THR A 49 -6.19 2.86 -25.30
C THR A 49 -6.92 3.16 -23.99
N PRO A 50 -7.30 4.43 -23.72
CA PRO A 50 -8.10 4.77 -22.54
C PRO A 50 -9.43 4.00 -22.46
N SER A 51 -10.08 3.71 -23.60
CA SER A 51 -11.31 2.93 -23.61
C SER A 51 -11.16 1.46 -23.19
N ASP A 52 -9.92 0.97 -23.00
CA ASP A 52 -9.68 -0.38 -22.50
C ASP A 52 -9.83 -0.47 -20.97
N PHE A 53 -9.89 0.67 -20.24
CA PHE A 53 -10.08 0.68 -18.80
C PHE A 53 -11.51 0.29 -18.42
N VAL A 54 -11.63 -0.47 -17.33
CA VAL A 54 -12.92 -0.93 -16.79
C VAL A 54 -13.21 -0.17 -15.50
N HIS A 55 -14.44 0.31 -15.35
CA HIS A 55 -14.86 1.08 -14.18
C HIS A 55 -16.25 0.66 -13.65
N PRO A 56 -16.44 0.60 -12.31
CA PRO A 56 -15.36 0.59 -11.33
C PRO A 56 -14.49 -0.66 -11.53
N GLY A 57 -13.17 -0.49 -11.42
CA GLY A 57 -12.22 -1.57 -11.74
C GLY A 57 -10.90 -1.50 -11.00
N LEU A 58 -10.88 -0.80 -9.85
CA LEU A 58 -9.77 -0.86 -8.89
C LEU A 58 -9.90 -2.12 -8.02
N TRP A 59 -10.01 -1.99 -6.70
CA TRP A 59 -10.20 -3.16 -5.84
C TRP A 59 -11.56 -3.83 -5.97
N HIS A 60 -12.57 -3.08 -6.41
CA HIS A 60 -13.95 -3.52 -6.55
C HIS A 60 -14.47 -3.26 -7.95
N THR A 61 -15.16 -4.26 -8.50
CA THR A 61 -16.05 -4.11 -9.66
C THR A 61 -17.48 -3.84 -9.21
N HIS A 62 -18.34 -3.40 -10.13
CA HIS A 62 -19.78 -3.28 -9.87
C HIS A 62 -20.36 -4.59 -9.33
N GLN A 63 -19.96 -5.72 -9.93
CA GLN A 63 -20.42 -7.04 -9.50
C GLN A 63 -19.94 -7.41 -8.09
N ASP A 64 -18.72 -7.03 -7.70
CA ASP A 64 -18.22 -7.26 -6.34
C ASP A 64 -19.06 -6.47 -5.33
N LEU A 65 -19.31 -5.19 -5.62
CA LEU A 65 -20.10 -4.30 -4.78
C LEU A 65 -21.56 -4.78 -4.65
N GLU A 66 -22.18 -5.20 -5.75
CA GLU A 66 -23.52 -5.80 -5.72
C GLU A 66 -23.56 -7.12 -4.96
N THR A 67 -22.55 -7.97 -5.09
CA THR A 67 -22.46 -9.23 -4.35
C THR A 67 -22.42 -8.97 -2.85
N MET A 68 -21.57 -8.04 -2.43
CA MET A 68 -21.44 -7.58 -1.04
C MET A 68 -22.77 -7.04 -0.52
N ARG A 69 -23.36 -6.06 -1.21
CA ARG A 69 -24.65 -5.44 -0.84
C ARG A 69 -25.74 -6.49 -0.70
N ASN A 70 -25.92 -7.35 -1.70
CA ASN A 70 -26.97 -8.36 -1.69
C ASN A 70 -26.78 -9.41 -0.59
N ALA A 71 -25.54 -9.80 -0.29
CA ALA A 71 -25.24 -10.71 0.81
C ALA A 71 -25.56 -10.08 2.17
N VAL A 72 -25.20 -8.81 2.38
CA VAL A 72 -25.53 -8.07 3.61
C VAL A 72 -27.04 -7.93 3.79
N LEU A 73 -27.77 -7.50 2.75
CA LEU A 73 -29.24 -7.35 2.80
C LEU A 73 -29.96 -8.68 3.09
N LYS A 74 -29.40 -9.80 2.65
CA LYS A 74 -29.90 -11.16 2.90
C LYS A 74 -29.37 -11.77 4.20
N LYS A 75 -28.56 -11.04 4.97
CA LYS A 75 -27.89 -11.51 6.18
C LYS A 75 -27.09 -12.81 5.97
N LYS A 76 -26.40 -12.90 4.83
CA LYS A 76 -25.62 -14.08 4.45
C LYS A 76 -24.19 -13.96 4.98
N ASP A 77 -23.76 -14.96 5.74
CA ASP A 77 -22.37 -15.07 6.17
C ASP A 77 -21.44 -15.57 5.04
N PRO A 78 -20.17 -15.11 5.03
CA PRO A 78 -19.52 -14.31 6.08
C PRO A 78 -19.71 -12.78 5.97
N TRP A 79 -20.33 -12.28 4.89
CA TRP A 79 -20.50 -10.83 4.65
C TRP A 79 -21.26 -10.12 5.76
N TYR A 80 -22.35 -10.71 6.26
CA TYR A 80 -23.21 -10.04 7.24
C TYR A 80 -22.52 -9.84 8.59
N SER A 81 -21.91 -10.88 9.15
CA SER A 81 -21.14 -10.77 10.39
C SER A 81 -19.99 -9.74 10.28
N ALA A 82 -19.30 -9.71 9.14
CA ALA A 82 -18.25 -8.72 8.87
C ALA A 82 -18.82 -7.29 8.73
N TYR A 83 -19.97 -7.13 8.09
CA TYR A 83 -20.67 -5.85 7.95
C TYR A 83 -21.09 -5.27 9.30
N GLU A 84 -21.58 -6.08 10.25
CA GLU A 84 -21.99 -5.57 11.57
C GLU A 84 -20.81 -4.91 12.32
N LEU A 85 -19.61 -5.48 12.21
CA LEU A 85 -18.39 -4.90 12.77
C LEU A 85 -17.93 -3.67 11.98
N PHE A 86 -17.98 -3.76 10.64
CA PHE A 86 -17.62 -2.66 9.74
C PHE A 86 -18.48 -1.41 9.98
N ALA A 87 -19.80 -1.58 10.08
CA ALA A 87 -20.76 -0.50 10.30
C ALA A 87 -20.59 0.17 11.67
N ALA A 88 -20.04 -0.54 12.66
CA ALA A 88 -19.73 -0.01 13.99
C ALA A 88 -18.36 0.68 14.09
N ASP A 89 -17.48 0.50 13.10
CA ASP A 89 -16.16 1.14 13.10
C ASP A 89 -16.28 2.67 13.01
N LYS A 90 -15.45 3.38 13.77
CA LYS A 90 -15.52 4.85 13.89
C LYS A 90 -15.33 5.59 12.57
N TYR A 91 -14.65 4.98 11.59
CA TYR A 91 -14.44 5.57 10.27
C TYR A 91 -15.59 5.26 9.31
N SER A 92 -16.46 4.30 9.62
CA SER A 92 -17.64 3.96 8.82
C SER A 92 -18.86 4.80 9.18
N LEU A 93 -18.84 5.49 10.33
CA LEU A 93 -19.97 6.30 10.79
C LEU A 93 -20.19 7.52 9.89
N SER A 94 -21.45 7.78 9.54
CA SER A 94 -21.86 9.01 8.82
C SER A 94 -21.70 10.28 9.67
N THR A 95 -21.42 10.14 10.96
CA THR A 95 -21.09 11.23 11.89
C THR A 95 -19.59 11.52 11.98
N TYR A 96 -18.75 10.81 11.21
CA TYR A 96 -17.31 11.06 11.16
C TYR A 96 -17.02 12.52 10.80
N THR A 97 -16.22 13.18 11.63
CA THR A 97 -15.75 14.54 11.38
C THR A 97 -14.34 14.50 10.81
N MET A 98 -14.18 15.10 9.63
CA MET A 98 -12.89 15.24 8.93
C MET A 98 -11.84 15.93 9.82
N ARG A 99 -10.58 15.51 9.70
CA ARG A 99 -9.47 15.96 10.57
C ARG A 99 -8.46 16.87 9.87
N GLY A 100 -8.49 16.96 8.54
CA GLY A 100 -7.78 17.97 7.75
C GLY A 100 -8.73 18.99 7.10
N PRO A 101 -8.45 19.47 5.86
CA PRO A 101 -7.26 19.22 5.05
C PRO A 101 -6.07 20.13 5.42
N TYR A 102 -4.86 19.59 5.36
CA TYR A 102 -3.64 20.40 5.36
C TYR A 102 -3.22 20.71 3.92
N SER A 103 -2.65 21.89 3.69
CA SER A 103 -2.12 22.26 2.38
C SER A 103 -0.84 21.51 2.01
N VAL A 104 -0.05 21.07 3.00
CA VAL A 104 1.18 20.29 2.81
C VAL A 104 1.20 19.09 3.76
N LEU A 105 1.39 17.90 3.19
CA LEU A 105 1.61 16.67 3.93
C LEU A 105 3.11 16.36 4.00
N SER A 106 3.55 15.79 5.13
CA SER A 106 4.92 15.35 5.35
C SER A 106 4.95 13.97 6.02
N ARG A 107 5.91 13.13 5.59
CA ARG A 107 6.25 11.87 6.27
C ARG A 107 7.77 11.66 6.28
N GLY A 108 8.29 11.30 7.45
CA GLY A 108 9.71 11.12 7.73
C GLY A 108 10.01 11.66 9.14
N THR A 109 11.17 12.30 9.32
CA THR A 109 11.54 12.92 10.62
C THR A 109 10.49 13.93 11.11
N ILE A 110 9.92 14.72 10.20
CA ILE A 110 8.76 15.57 10.47
C ILE A 110 7.56 14.93 9.77
N SER A 111 6.51 14.61 10.54
CA SER A 111 5.32 13.91 10.03
C SER A 111 4.03 14.57 10.52
N ASN A 112 3.09 14.84 9.61
CA ASN A 112 1.76 15.40 9.91
C ASN A 112 0.61 14.65 9.19
N TYR A 113 0.91 13.53 8.54
CA TYR A 113 -0.03 12.86 7.64
C TYR A 113 -1.13 12.04 8.31
N THR A 114 -1.08 11.87 9.63
CA THR A 114 -2.03 11.02 10.35
C THR A 114 -3.48 11.49 10.16
N THR A 115 -3.74 12.80 10.03
CA THR A 115 -5.09 13.31 9.73
C THR A 115 -5.57 12.87 8.35
N PHE A 116 -4.70 12.94 7.34
CA PHE A 116 -4.99 12.43 6.00
C PHE A 116 -5.23 10.91 6.00
N ALA A 117 -4.45 10.13 6.75
CA ALA A 117 -4.67 8.69 6.86
C ALA A 117 -6.06 8.36 7.44
N TYR A 118 -6.49 9.07 8.49
CA TYR A 118 -7.81 8.91 9.07
C TYR A 118 -8.93 9.30 8.11
N ASP A 119 -8.77 10.43 7.41
CA ASP A 119 -9.75 10.91 6.45
C ASP A 119 -9.84 10.00 5.21
N ALA A 120 -8.71 9.51 4.69
CA ALA A 120 -8.69 8.55 3.57
C ALA A 120 -9.40 7.24 3.94
N ARG A 121 -9.19 6.74 5.17
CA ARG A 121 -9.90 5.57 5.70
C ARG A 121 -11.40 5.82 5.82
N ALA A 122 -11.78 6.97 6.36
CA ALA A 122 -13.19 7.34 6.49
C ALA A 122 -13.86 7.51 5.12
N ALA A 123 -13.20 8.14 4.15
CA ALA A 123 -13.73 8.30 2.80
C ALA A 123 -14.01 6.95 2.15
N TYR A 124 -13.06 6.01 2.21
CA TYR A 124 -13.23 4.67 1.64
C TYR A 124 -14.29 3.86 2.39
N GLN A 125 -14.28 3.86 3.73
CA GLN A 125 -15.28 3.10 4.48
C GLN A 125 -16.70 3.66 4.29
N ASN A 126 -16.85 5.00 4.25
CA ASN A 126 -18.13 5.62 3.94
C ASN A 126 -18.58 5.38 2.48
N ALA A 127 -17.64 5.26 1.53
CA ALA A 127 -17.99 4.87 0.16
C ALA A 127 -18.61 3.46 0.10
N ILE A 128 -18.06 2.51 0.85
CA ILE A 128 -18.60 1.15 0.98
C ILE A 128 -19.93 1.16 1.75
N MET A 129 -20.03 1.88 2.87
CA MET A 129 -21.29 2.03 3.62
C MET A 129 -22.40 2.59 2.71
N TRP A 130 -22.13 3.69 2.01
CA TRP A 130 -23.06 4.26 1.04
C TRP A 130 -23.44 3.22 -0.02
N TYR A 131 -22.50 2.45 -0.56
CA TYR A 131 -22.86 1.45 -1.56
C TYR A 131 -23.81 0.39 -1.01
N ILE A 132 -23.57 -0.10 0.22
CA ILE A 132 -24.37 -1.14 0.87
C ILE A 132 -25.75 -0.62 1.32
N THR A 133 -25.83 0.60 1.86
CA THR A 133 -27.08 1.13 2.45
C THR A 133 -27.87 2.01 1.48
N LYS A 134 -27.19 2.65 0.52
CA LYS A 134 -27.66 3.82 -0.26
C LYS A 134 -28.11 5.00 0.60
N ASP A 135 -27.55 5.16 1.81
CA ASP A 135 -27.81 6.33 2.65
C ASP A 135 -26.87 7.48 2.26
N ASP A 136 -27.47 8.58 1.80
CA ASP A 136 -26.78 9.80 1.36
C ASP A 136 -25.91 10.42 2.46
N ALA A 137 -26.17 10.16 3.75
CA ALA A 137 -25.31 10.62 4.83
C ALA A 137 -23.87 10.11 4.69
N HIS A 138 -23.69 8.84 4.29
CA HIS A 138 -22.36 8.29 4.01
C HIS A 138 -21.77 8.82 2.71
N TRP A 139 -22.59 9.03 1.67
CA TRP A 139 -22.15 9.66 0.43
C TRP A 139 -21.52 11.02 0.72
N ASN A 140 -22.23 11.86 1.49
CA ASN A 140 -21.79 13.19 1.86
C ASN A 140 -20.46 13.17 2.61
N VAL A 141 -20.25 12.24 3.54
CA VAL A 141 -18.95 12.11 4.23
C VAL A 141 -17.83 11.78 3.25
N SER A 142 -18.04 10.79 2.37
CA SER A 142 -17.00 10.36 1.43
C SER A 142 -16.63 11.46 0.44
N THR A 143 -17.62 12.09 -0.21
CA THR A 143 -17.38 13.12 -1.23
C THR A 143 -16.87 14.42 -0.64
N ASN A 144 -17.32 14.84 0.54
CA ASN A 144 -16.77 16.02 1.23
C ASN A 144 -15.29 15.86 1.54
N ILE A 145 -14.85 14.67 1.98
CA ILE A 145 -13.42 14.40 2.24
C ILE A 145 -12.64 14.43 0.93
N LEU A 146 -13.15 13.76 -0.12
CA LEU A 146 -12.53 13.72 -1.45
C LEU A 146 -12.32 15.13 -2.02
N ASP A 147 -13.35 15.97 -1.99
CA ASP A 147 -13.32 17.34 -2.51
C ASP A 147 -12.45 18.27 -1.65
N SER A 148 -12.50 18.14 -0.32
CA SER A 148 -11.75 19.01 0.59
C SER A 148 -10.24 18.81 0.46
N TRP A 149 -9.77 17.55 0.49
CA TRP A 149 -8.36 17.26 0.25
C TRP A 149 -7.99 17.52 -1.20
N GLY A 150 -8.83 17.06 -2.13
CA GLY A 150 -8.66 17.17 -3.58
C GLY A 150 -8.60 18.59 -4.13
N SER A 151 -8.94 19.60 -3.33
CA SER A 151 -8.81 21.03 -3.67
C SER A 151 -7.81 21.80 -2.79
N THR A 152 -7.49 21.32 -1.59
CA THR A 152 -6.61 22.03 -0.64
C THR A 152 -5.16 21.58 -0.67
N LEU A 153 -4.90 20.29 -0.94
CA LEU A 153 -3.54 19.75 -0.90
C LEU A 153 -2.71 20.29 -2.07
N THR A 154 -1.55 20.89 -1.77
CA THR A 154 -0.66 21.46 -2.79
C THR A 154 0.70 20.77 -2.85
N ASN A 155 1.10 20.04 -1.80
CA ASN A 155 2.37 19.33 -1.79
C ASN A 155 2.41 18.13 -0.82
N ILE A 156 3.25 17.14 -1.12
CA ILE A 156 3.57 16.01 -0.25
C ILE A 156 5.10 15.88 -0.19
N ILE A 157 5.68 16.03 0.99
CA ILE A 157 7.12 16.14 1.22
C ILE A 157 7.65 15.12 2.23
N GLY A 158 8.97 15.05 2.37
CA GLY A 158 9.65 14.21 3.34
C GLY A 158 10.16 12.89 2.76
N THR A 159 11.09 12.27 3.47
CA THR A 159 11.86 11.10 3.00
C THR A 159 11.01 9.85 2.81
N ASP A 160 9.91 9.73 3.55
CA ASP A 160 8.99 8.58 3.51
C ASP A 160 7.68 8.91 2.77
N ARG A 161 7.63 10.00 2.00
CA ARG A 161 6.42 10.42 1.28
C ARG A 161 5.88 9.40 0.29
N SER A 162 6.74 8.65 -0.39
CA SER A 162 6.32 7.61 -1.34
C SER A 162 5.52 6.51 -0.64
N LEU A 163 5.87 6.19 0.61
CA LEU A 163 5.13 5.22 1.42
C LEU A 163 3.78 5.77 1.87
N LEU A 164 3.69 7.05 2.24
CA LEU A 164 2.40 7.73 2.48
C LEU A 164 1.51 7.63 1.25
N ILE A 165 2.03 8.01 0.08
CA ILE A 165 1.29 7.99 -1.18
C ILE A 165 0.81 6.57 -1.51
N GLY A 166 1.70 5.58 -1.38
CA GLY A 166 1.43 4.18 -1.72
C GLY A 166 0.43 3.46 -0.80
N ILE A 167 0.23 3.99 0.42
CA ILE A 167 -0.69 3.43 1.41
C ILE A 167 -1.96 4.27 1.46
N GLU A 168 -1.84 5.54 1.83
CA GLU A 168 -2.99 6.41 2.09
C GLU A 168 -3.65 6.88 0.80
N GLY A 169 -2.84 7.26 -0.19
CA GLY A 169 -3.34 7.66 -1.50
C GLY A 169 -4.08 6.53 -2.22
N ASP A 170 -3.60 5.29 -2.05
CA ASP A 170 -4.24 4.13 -2.66
C ASP A 170 -5.64 3.84 -2.09
N LEU A 171 -5.80 3.98 -0.77
CA LEU A 171 -7.12 3.89 -0.15
C LEU A 171 -8.04 5.03 -0.60
N PHE A 172 -7.47 6.24 -0.72
CA PHE A 172 -8.19 7.45 -1.13
C PHE A 172 -8.72 7.37 -2.57
N VAL A 173 -7.93 6.86 -3.52
CA VAL A 173 -8.38 6.67 -4.92
C VAL A 173 -9.46 5.57 -5.04
N ASN A 174 -9.43 4.53 -4.19
CA ASN A 174 -10.48 3.53 -4.18
C ASN A 174 -11.82 4.10 -3.70
N ALA A 175 -11.82 5.06 -2.77
CA ALA A 175 -13.03 5.81 -2.41
C ALA A 175 -13.54 6.63 -3.61
N ALA A 176 -12.63 7.35 -4.26
CA ALA A 176 -12.92 8.20 -5.41
C ALA A 176 -13.53 7.42 -6.59
N GLU A 177 -13.01 6.22 -6.87
CA GLU A 177 -13.49 5.32 -7.91
C GLU A 177 -14.95 4.93 -7.69
N ILE A 178 -15.29 4.46 -6.48
CA ILE A 178 -16.65 4.05 -6.14
C ILE A 178 -17.60 5.26 -6.24
N MET A 179 -17.22 6.39 -5.64
CA MET A 179 -18.07 7.58 -5.65
C MET A 179 -18.29 8.12 -7.06
N ARG A 180 -17.26 8.12 -7.93
CA ARG A 180 -17.38 8.59 -9.31
C ARG A 180 -18.34 7.71 -10.13
N TRP A 181 -18.10 6.40 -10.12
CA TRP A 181 -18.77 5.50 -11.07
C TRP A 181 -20.09 4.91 -10.58
N GLU A 182 -20.23 4.73 -9.28
CA GLU A 182 -21.48 4.23 -8.69
C GLU A 182 -22.29 5.38 -8.11
N GLY A 183 -21.63 6.35 -7.47
CA GLY A 183 -22.26 7.45 -6.75
C GLY A 183 -22.53 8.72 -7.55
N GLY A 184 -22.14 8.77 -8.83
CA GLY A 184 -22.32 9.95 -9.69
C GLY A 184 -21.55 11.19 -9.20
N TRP A 185 -20.57 11.04 -8.31
CA TRP A 185 -19.78 12.14 -7.81
C TRP A 185 -18.92 12.74 -8.93
N THR A 186 -19.01 14.06 -9.06
CA THR A 186 -18.12 14.86 -9.89
C THR A 186 -17.25 15.70 -8.97
N GLU A 187 -15.94 15.52 -9.09
CA GLU A 187 -14.96 16.20 -8.24
C GLU A 187 -15.07 17.73 -8.32
N ALA A 188 -14.99 18.39 -7.15
CA ALA A 188 -14.99 19.84 -7.06
C ALA A 188 -13.76 20.44 -7.75
N GLY A 189 -13.94 21.53 -8.48
CA GLY A 189 -12.84 22.25 -9.14
C GLY A 189 -12.34 21.62 -10.44
N ALA A 190 -12.89 20.49 -10.89
CA ALA A 190 -12.61 19.95 -12.22
C ALA A 190 -13.01 20.93 -13.33
N LYS A 191 -12.10 21.11 -14.29
CA LYS A 191 -12.30 21.91 -15.50
C LYS A 191 -11.58 21.23 -16.66
N TRP A 192 -12.16 21.27 -17.85
CA TRP A 192 -11.57 20.69 -19.05
C TRP A 192 -10.21 21.30 -19.43
N GLN A 193 -9.94 22.55 -19.00
CA GLN A 193 -8.66 23.26 -19.23
C GLN A 193 -7.60 22.98 -18.16
N GLY A 194 -7.91 22.12 -17.18
CA GLY A 194 -7.15 21.99 -15.95
C GLY A 194 -7.74 22.83 -14.82
N GLY A 195 -7.77 22.25 -13.62
CA GLY A 195 -8.34 22.85 -12.42
C GLY A 195 -7.71 22.25 -11.16
N SER A 196 -8.27 22.57 -10.00
CA SER A 196 -7.81 22.06 -8.70
C SER A 196 -8.59 20.83 -8.27
N GLY A 197 -9.04 20.00 -9.21
CA GLY A 197 -9.82 18.79 -8.91
C GLY A 197 -8.94 17.65 -8.40
N PHE A 198 -9.58 16.71 -7.71
CA PHE A 198 -9.00 15.46 -7.24
C PHE A 198 -8.10 14.77 -8.27
N SER A 199 -8.52 14.61 -9.53
CA SER A 199 -7.76 13.95 -10.59
C SER A 199 -6.44 14.66 -10.90
N ILE A 200 -6.43 15.99 -10.88
CA ILE A 200 -5.22 16.79 -11.12
C ILE A 200 -4.26 16.62 -9.95
N GLN A 201 -4.76 16.66 -8.72
CA GLN A 201 -3.93 16.41 -7.54
C GLN A 201 -3.42 14.97 -7.50
N LEU A 202 -4.27 13.99 -7.81
CA LEU A 202 -3.91 12.58 -7.88
C LEU A 202 -2.77 12.38 -8.88
N TYR A 203 -2.87 12.97 -10.07
CA TYR A 203 -1.79 12.90 -11.04
C TYR A 203 -0.51 13.54 -10.47
N TRP A 204 -0.52 14.85 -10.16
CA TRP A 204 0.71 15.58 -9.85
C TRP A 204 1.34 15.27 -8.50
N LEU A 205 0.53 15.03 -7.46
CA LEU A 205 1.00 14.86 -6.09
C LEU A 205 1.17 13.39 -5.70
N PHE A 206 0.43 12.47 -6.31
CA PHE A 206 0.49 11.06 -5.96
C PHE A 206 1.17 10.25 -7.07
N ALA A 207 0.57 10.19 -8.25
CA ALA A 207 1.00 9.30 -9.33
C ALA A 207 2.41 9.61 -9.83
N ARG A 208 2.75 10.89 -10.06
CA ARG A 208 4.08 11.31 -10.52
C ARG A 208 5.20 10.90 -9.56
N GLN A 209 4.92 10.90 -8.26
CA GLN A 209 5.88 10.52 -7.23
C GLN A 209 6.02 9.00 -7.10
N SER A 210 4.95 8.25 -7.38
CA SER A 210 4.95 6.77 -7.34
C SER A 210 5.63 6.11 -8.55
N ILE A 211 6.02 6.85 -9.59
CA ILE A 211 6.77 6.30 -10.74
C ILE A 211 8.18 5.87 -10.34
N ILE A 212 8.76 6.52 -9.32
CA ILE A 212 10.07 6.17 -8.78
C ILE A 212 9.87 5.00 -7.83
N ILE A 213 9.99 3.78 -8.37
CA ILE A 213 9.83 2.55 -7.62
C ILE A 213 11.01 2.37 -6.68
N GLY A 214 10.74 2.36 -5.37
CA GLY A 214 11.72 2.02 -4.35
C GLY A 214 11.99 0.51 -4.29
N HIS A 215 12.70 0.05 -3.26
CA HIS A 215 12.96 -1.38 -3.08
C HIS A 215 11.93 -2.05 -2.16
N ALA A 216 11.89 -3.39 -2.20
CA ALA A 216 11.15 -4.20 -1.24
C ALA A 216 9.66 -3.81 -1.17
N ASN A 217 9.10 -3.91 0.03
CA ASN A 217 7.73 -3.48 0.33
C ASN A 217 7.49 -2.00 -0.04
N TYR A 218 8.45 -1.09 0.09
CA TYR A 218 8.29 0.32 -0.34
C TYR A 218 8.02 0.43 -1.85
N GLY A 219 8.78 -0.32 -2.65
CA GLY A 219 8.56 -0.43 -4.08
C GLY A 219 7.21 -1.05 -4.41
N ILE A 220 6.84 -2.13 -3.72
CA ILE A 220 5.55 -2.81 -3.93
C ILE A 220 4.37 -1.85 -3.64
N ALA A 221 4.45 -1.07 -2.55
CA ALA A 221 3.44 -0.05 -2.23
C ALA A 221 3.28 0.98 -3.36
N SER A 222 4.41 1.41 -3.94
CA SER A 222 4.41 2.33 -5.08
C SER A 222 3.81 1.70 -6.34
N ILE A 223 4.16 0.45 -6.67
CA ILE A 223 3.62 -0.28 -7.83
C ILE A 223 2.10 -0.45 -7.71
N LYS A 224 1.61 -0.90 -6.55
CA LYS A 224 0.18 -1.09 -6.28
C LYS A 224 -0.60 0.21 -6.47
N ALA A 225 -0.15 1.28 -5.81
CA ALA A 225 -0.84 2.56 -5.87
C ALA A 225 -0.79 3.17 -7.26
N LEU A 226 0.37 3.10 -7.93
CA LEU A 226 0.53 3.59 -9.30
C LEU A 226 -0.42 2.88 -10.28
N MET A 227 -0.64 1.57 -10.12
CA MET A 227 -1.60 0.82 -10.91
C MET A 227 -3.03 1.33 -10.72
N ASN A 228 -3.42 1.63 -9.48
CA ASN A 228 -4.74 2.18 -9.16
C ASN A 228 -4.92 3.62 -9.64
N PHE A 229 -3.91 4.47 -9.45
CA PHE A 229 -3.92 5.85 -9.94
C PHE A 229 -4.03 5.89 -11.46
N ALA A 230 -3.23 5.07 -12.15
CA ALA A 230 -3.25 5.02 -13.60
C ALA A 230 -4.58 4.54 -14.15
N ALA A 231 -5.21 3.53 -13.54
CA ALA A 231 -6.53 3.08 -13.94
C ALA A 231 -7.59 4.16 -13.72
N TYR A 232 -7.63 4.82 -12.55
CA TYR A 232 -8.58 5.91 -12.27
C TYR A 232 -8.43 7.12 -13.20
N LEU A 233 -7.20 7.42 -13.62
CA LEU A 233 -6.86 8.52 -14.54
C LEU A 233 -6.91 8.11 -16.01
N GLU A 234 -7.19 6.84 -16.30
CA GLU A 234 -7.13 6.23 -17.64
C GLU A 234 -5.78 6.46 -18.37
N ASP A 235 -4.67 6.54 -17.61
CA ASP A 235 -3.32 6.72 -18.17
C ASP A 235 -2.71 5.38 -18.58
N VAL A 236 -2.81 5.10 -19.89
CA VAL A 236 -2.32 3.86 -20.52
C VAL A 236 -0.84 3.62 -20.25
N ASN A 237 0.02 4.65 -20.41
CA ASN A 237 1.47 4.46 -20.28
C ASN A 237 1.83 4.17 -18.83
N MET A 238 1.21 4.88 -17.89
CA MET A 238 1.43 4.70 -16.46
C MET A 238 0.95 3.34 -15.97
N TYR A 239 -0.21 2.89 -16.43
CA TYR A 239 -0.73 1.56 -16.10
C TYR A 239 0.20 0.48 -16.64
N ASN A 240 0.65 0.63 -17.88
CA ASN A 240 1.53 -0.33 -18.53
C ASN A 240 2.90 -0.44 -17.84
N TYR A 241 3.43 0.70 -17.39
CA TYR A 241 4.62 0.75 -16.55
C TYR A 241 4.39 0.02 -15.22
N ALA A 242 3.28 0.29 -14.50
CA ALA A 242 2.99 -0.38 -13.24
C ALA A 242 2.86 -1.91 -13.37
N VAL A 243 2.19 -2.42 -14.42
CA VAL A 243 2.11 -3.85 -14.73
C VAL A 243 3.50 -4.44 -15.00
N TRP A 244 4.32 -3.72 -15.76
CA TRP A 244 5.69 -4.16 -16.04
C TRP A 244 6.54 -4.24 -14.78
N MET A 245 6.47 -3.23 -13.91
CA MET A 245 7.22 -3.19 -12.65
C MET A 245 6.75 -4.28 -11.67
N TRP A 246 5.45 -4.56 -11.59
CA TRP A 246 4.94 -5.68 -10.80
C TRP A 246 5.58 -7.02 -11.24
N LYS A 247 5.78 -7.21 -12.55
CA LYS A 247 6.35 -8.45 -13.11
C LYS A 247 7.86 -8.51 -13.03
N ASN A 248 8.56 -7.39 -13.19
CA ASN A 248 9.98 -7.36 -13.56
C ASN A 248 10.87 -6.45 -12.69
N ASP A 249 10.31 -5.64 -11.78
CA ASP A 249 11.15 -4.77 -10.95
C ASP A 249 12.16 -5.62 -10.14
N PRO A 250 13.46 -5.29 -10.18
CA PRO A 250 14.51 -6.14 -9.63
C PRO A 250 14.56 -6.16 -8.09
N CYS A 251 13.89 -5.21 -7.42
CA CYS A 251 13.92 -5.05 -5.96
C CYS A 251 12.53 -5.24 -5.31
N ALA A 252 11.44 -5.11 -6.07
CA ALA A 252 10.06 -5.07 -5.58
C ALA A 252 9.09 -5.88 -6.47
N GLY A 253 9.49 -6.28 -7.67
CA GLY A 253 8.66 -7.12 -8.53
C GLY A 253 8.40 -8.50 -7.91
N ILE A 254 7.43 -9.22 -8.46
CA ILE A 254 7.01 -10.52 -7.91
C ILE A 254 8.16 -11.53 -7.82
N THR A 255 9.08 -11.55 -8.80
CA THR A 255 10.23 -12.47 -8.81
C THR A 255 11.40 -12.01 -7.95
N ALA A 256 11.47 -10.73 -7.61
CA ALA A 256 12.41 -10.21 -6.62
C ALA A 256 11.89 -10.49 -5.19
N THR A 257 10.57 -10.53 -5.03
CA THR A 257 9.91 -10.69 -3.73
C THR A 257 9.72 -12.15 -3.35
N ILE A 258 9.46 -13.05 -4.30
CA ILE A 258 9.15 -14.47 -4.03
C ILE A 258 10.05 -15.37 -4.88
N GLU A 259 10.78 -16.28 -4.22
CA GLU A 259 11.65 -17.24 -4.88
C GLU A 259 10.79 -18.31 -5.59
N PRO A 260 10.94 -18.50 -6.92
CA PRO A 260 10.05 -19.36 -7.69
C PRO A 260 10.01 -20.84 -7.27
N LYS A 261 11.10 -21.41 -6.75
CA LYS A 261 11.17 -22.84 -6.40
C LYS A 261 10.58 -23.16 -5.04
N THR A 262 10.75 -22.29 -4.06
CA THR A 262 10.43 -22.52 -2.64
C THR A 262 9.23 -21.71 -2.17
N GLY A 263 8.98 -20.54 -2.78
CA GLY A 263 8.03 -19.56 -2.27
C GLY A 263 8.62 -18.64 -1.18
N GLN A 264 9.93 -18.73 -0.89
CA GLN A 264 10.58 -17.89 0.10
C GLN A 264 10.36 -16.41 -0.24
N ASN A 265 9.93 -15.63 0.75
CA ASN A 265 9.81 -14.18 0.61
C ASN A 265 11.14 -13.50 0.92
N SER A 266 11.55 -12.54 0.09
CA SER A 266 12.86 -11.89 0.21
C SER A 266 13.00 -11.07 1.49
N GLU A 267 11.90 -10.62 2.10
CA GLU A 267 11.91 -9.87 3.37
C GLU A 267 11.83 -10.79 4.61
N SER A 268 11.65 -12.11 4.45
CA SER A 268 11.48 -13.03 5.59
C SER A 268 12.71 -13.09 6.51
N GLY A 269 13.90 -12.73 6.05
CA GLY A 269 15.09 -12.62 6.89
C GLY A 269 15.15 -11.32 7.71
N ARG A 270 14.38 -10.29 7.32
CA ARG A 270 14.30 -9.01 8.04
C ARG A 270 13.34 -9.11 9.24
N ASP A 271 12.06 -9.29 8.93
CA ASP A 271 10.97 -9.53 9.86
C ASP A 271 9.72 -9.96 9.09
N GLN A 272 8.81 -10.67 9.77
CA GLN A 272 7.62 -11.21 9.11
C GLN A 272 6.56 -10.16 8.81
N GLY A 273 6.57 -9.01 9.49
CA GLY A 273 5.64 -7.91 9.22
C GLY A 273 5.80 -7.36 7.80
N HIS A 274 7.04 -7.07 7.39
CA HIS A 274 7.32 -6.59 6.03
C HIS A 274 7.05 -7.66 4.96
N ALA A 275 7.37 -8.93 5.25
CA ALA A 275 7.07 -10.04 4.35
C ALA A 275 5.56 -10.19 4.10
N ILE A 276 4.75 -10.14 5.16
CA ILE A 276 3.28 -10.22 5.09
C ILE A 276 2.72 -8.98 4.37
N ALA A 277 3.10 -7.76 4.76
CA ALA A 277 2.60 -6.55 4.12
C ALA A 277 2.89 -6.52 2.60
N GLY A 278 4.12 -6.90 2.20
CA GLY A 278 4.50 -6.98 0.78
C GLY A 278 3.64 -7.95 -0.02
N LEU A 279 3.29 -9.12 0.52
CA LEU A 279 2.38 -10.08 -0.13
C LEU A 279 0.97 -9.49 -0.28
N GLY A 280 0.46 -8.82 0.74
CA GLY A 280 -0.84 -8.14 0.68
C GLY A 280 -0.89 -7.09 -0.41
N TRP A 281 0.18 -6.29 -0.55
CA TRP A 281 0.24 -5.25 -1.57
C TRP A 281 0.39 -5.79 -2.99
N LEU A 282 1.17 -6.87 -3.17
CA LEU A 282 1.20 -7.60 -4.44
C LEU A 282 -0.18 -8.16 -4.81
N ALA A 283 -0.93 -8.66 -3.82
CA ALA A 283 -2.29 -9.17 -4.01
C ALA A 283 -3.30 -8.09 -4.35
N LEU A 284 -3.23 -6.91 -3.73
CA LEU A 284 -4.09 -5.78 -4.08
C LEU A 284 -3.82 -5.28 -5.51
N ALA A 285 -2.54 -5.20 -5.92
CA ALA A 285 -2.20 -4.91 -7.32
C ALA A 285 -2.74 -6.00 -8.29
N ALA A 286 -2.61 -7.28 -7.90
CA ALA A 286 -3.15 -8.38 -8.69
C ALA A 286 -4.68 -8.35 -8.79
N ARG A 287 -5.38 -7.90 -7.74
CA ARG A 287 -6.82 -7.67 -7.73
C ARG A 287 -7.22 -6.59 -8.72
N THR A 288 -6.55 -5.45 -8.71
CA THR A 288 -6.78 -4.39 -9.70
C THR A 288 -6.53 -4.90 -11.12
N SER A 289 -5.41 -5.57 -11.37
CA SER A 289 -5.14 -6.12 -12.71
C SER A 289 -6.20 -7.11 -13.17
N LYS A 290 -6.67 -7.99 -12.27
CA LYS A 290 -7.75 -8.93 -12.56
C LYS A 290 -9.04 -8.22 -12.94
N ASN A 291 -9.41 -7.18 -12.19
CA ASN A 291 -10.59 -6.37 -12.46
C ASN A 291 -10.45 -5.56 -13.78
N GLN A 292 -9.21 -5.26 -14.18
CA GLN A 292 -8.86 -4.68 -15.47
C GLN A 292 -8.70 -5.72 -16.60
N GLY A 293 -9.03 -6.98 -16.37
CA GLY A 293 -9.08 -8.03 -17.38
C GLY A 293 -7.84 -8.91 -17.53
N TYR A 294 -6.85 -8.80 -16.63
CA TYR A 294 -5.67 -9.69 -16.64
C TYR A 294 -5.33 -10.29 -15.27
N ASP A 295 -5.26 -11.60 -15.21
CA ASP A 295 -5.20 -12.35 -13.95
C ASP A 295 -3.77 -12.56 -13.44
N LEU A 296 -3.23 -11.57 -12.73
CA LEU A 296 -1.91 -11.66 -12.10
C LEU A 296 -1.83 -12.70 -10.97
N PHE A 297 -2.94 -13.16 -10.39
CA PHE A 297 -2.91 -14.27 -9.43
C PHE A 297 -2.52 -15.60 -10.07
N SER A 298 -2.68 -15.76 -11.39
CA SER A 298 -2.22 -16.93 -12.14
C SER A 298 -0.78 -16.80 -12.65
N TYR A 299 -0.18 -15.61 -12.57
CA TYR A 299 1.14 -15.35 -13.14
C TYR A 299 2.22 -16.27 -12.55
N ARG A 300 3.06 -16.82 -13.44
CA ARG A 300 4.14 -17.77 -13.13
C ARG A 300 3.69 -18.91 -12.21
N ASN A 301 2.65 -19.63 -12.62
CA ASN A 301 2.07 -20.75 -11.87
C ASN A 301 1.64 -20.34 -10.45
N SER A 302 0.92 -19.21 -10.37
CA SER A 302 0.44 -18.64 -9.10
C SER A 302 1.55 -18.38 -8.06
N LEU A 303 2.66 -17.78 -8.52
CA LEU A 303 3.82 -17.50 -7.68
C LEU A 303 3.47 -16.70 -6.42
N LEU A 304 2.55 -15.72 -6.54
CA LEU A 304 2.05 -14.95 -5.41
C LEU A 304 1.39 -15.86 -4.34
N LEU A 305 0.53 -16.77 -4.76
CA LEU A 305 -0.18 -17.67 -3.84
C LEU A 305 0.77 -18.70 -3.23
N LYS A 306 1.79 -19.14 -3.98
CA LYS A 306 2.87 -19.98 -3.46
C LYS A 306 3.68 -19.28 -2.36
N GLY A 307 4.03 -18.01 -2.56
CA GLY A 307 4.71 -17.24 -1.51
C GLY A 307 3.84 -17.03 -0.28
N ALA A 308 2.54 -16.85 -0.46
CA ALA A 308 1.60 -16.78 0.65
C ALA A 308 1.51 -18.09 1.44
N GLU A 309 1.51 -19.27 0.80
CA GLU A 309 1.58 -20.56 1.49
C GLU A 309 2.85 -20.70 2.34
N TYR A 310 4.00 -20.33 1.77
CA TYR A 310 5.28 -20.35 2.49
C TYR A 310 5.23 -19.44 3.73
N THR A 311 4.82 -18.19 3.55
CA THR A 311 4.79 -17.20 4.65
C THR A 311 3.74 -17.57 5.69
N ALA A 312 2.56 -18.04 5.29
CA ALA A 312 1.53 -18.53 6.20
C ALA A 312 2.04 -19.70 7.04
N LYS A 313 2.67 -20.71 6.42
CA LYS A 313 3.23 -21.86 7.12
C LYS A 313 4.20 -21.42 8.23
N TYR A 314 5.18 -20.58 7.90
CA TYR A 314 6.15 -20.10 8.88
C TYR A 314 5.50 -19.30 10.02
N ASN A 315 4.54 -18.43 9.70
CA ASN A 315 3.86 -17.58 10.68
C ASN A 315 2.79 -18.31 11.51
N LEU A 316 2.39 -19.51 11.10
CA LEU A 316 1.59 -20.47 11.88
C LEU A 316 2.47 -21.37 12.77
N ASN A 317 3.69 -20.89 13.07
CA ASN A 317 4.68 -21.53 13.94
C ASN A 317 5.31 -22.82 13.40
N GLU A 318 5.19 -23.12 12.12
CA GLU A 318 5.83 -24.28 11.47
C GLU A 318 7.22 -23.94 10.91
N THR A 319 7.95 -24.96 10.46
CA THR A 319 9.24 -24.78 9.79
C THR A 319 9.12 -24.73 8.26
N VAL A 320 10.01 -23.95 7.65
CA VAL A 320 10.16 -23.78 6.20
C VAL A 320 11.65 -23.81 5.85
N ALA A 321 11.97 -24.22 4.62
CA ALA A 321 13.34 -24.13 4.13
C ALA A 321 13.69 -22.67 3.85
N TYR A 322 14.86 -22.22 4.29
CA TYR A 322 15.36 -20.87 4.07
C TYR A 322 16.73 -20.93 3.39
N ASP A 323 16.87 -20.24 2.26
CA ASP A 323 18.12 -20.05 1.53
C ASP A 323 18.61 -18.62 1.75
N SER A 324 19.68 -18.48 2.55
CA SER A 324 20.31 -17.18 2.87
C SER A 324 21.09 -16.58 1.70
N SER A 325 21.37 -17.37 0.65
CA SER A 325 22.05 -16.87 -0.55
C SER A 325 21.10 -16.09 -1.48
N TRP A 326 19.80 -16.41 -1.43
CA TRP A 326 18.79 -15.77 -2.26
C TRP A 326 18.26 -14.47 -1.62
N ARG A 327 18.28 -13.38 -2.39
CA ARG A 327 17.88 -12.05 -1.96
C ARG A 327 17.48 -11.17 -3.14
N ARG A 328 16.65 -10.16 -2.87
CA ARG A 328 16.39 -9.03 -3.79
C ARG A 328 17.59 -8.09 -3.89
N CYS A 329 17.59 -7.18 -4.88
CA CYS A 329 18.53 -6.07 -4.85
C CYS A 329 18.33 -5.14 -3.64
N GLU A 330 19.38 -4.39 -3.31
CA GLU A 330 19.39 -3.40 -2.22
C GLU A 330 19.02 -3.95 -0.83
N SER A 331 19.12 -5.28 -0.60
CA SER A 331 18.93 -5.85 0.74
C SER A 331 19.94 -5.31 1.75
N VAL A 332 21.12 -4.90 1.28
CA VAL A 332 22.19 -4.29 2.09
C VAL A 332 21.74 -3.01 2.81
N LEU A 333 20.77 -2.27 2.28
CA LEU A 333 20.26 -1.04 2.89
C LEU A 333 19.51 -1.30 4.21
N VAL A 334 19.12 -2.56 4.45
CA VAL A 334 18.40 -3.01 5.66
C VAL A 334 19.12 -4.17 6.35
N ASN A 335 20.46 -4.19 6.24
CA ASN A 335 21.35 -5.19 6.87
C ASN A 335 21.17 -6.63 6.35
N GLY A 336 20.70 -6.81 5.12
CA GLY A 336 20.69 -8.11 4.44
C GLY A 336 21.95 -8.36 3.59
N PRO A 337 22.17 -9.59 3.08
CA PRO A 337 21.37 -10.78 3.32
C PRO A 337 21.41 -11.24 4.77
N TRP A 338 20.35 -11.90 5.19
CA TRP A 338 20.21 -12.43 6.55
C TRP A 338 20.57 -13.92 6.54
N GLU A 339 21.31 -14.36 7.56
CA GLU A 339 21.75 -15.76 7.68
C GLU A 339 20.56 -16.69 7.99
N ASP A 340 19.61 -16.20 8.78
CA ASP A 340 18.44 -16.95 9.23
C ASP A 340 17.12 -16.25 8.87
N ILE A 341 16.06 -17.04 8.79
CA ILE A 341 14.70 -16.51 8.75
C ILE A 341 14.34 -15.84 10.08
N SER A 342 13.82 -14.61 10.02
CA SER A 342 13.59 -13.78 11.20
C SER A 342 12.39 -14.26 12.02
N THR A 343 12.61 -14.46 13.32
CA THR A 343 11.55 -14.67 14.31
C THR A 343 10.89 -13.35 14.74
N ASN A 344 11.46 -12.20 14.36
CA ASN A 344 10.87 -10.90 14.67
C ASN A 344 9.53 -10.74 13.95
N LYS A 345 8.53 -10.23 14.68
CA LYS A 345 7.15 -10.07 14.20
C LYS A 345 6.49 -11.36 13.68
N ARG A 346 6.96 -12.55 14.09
CA ARG A 346 6.38 -13.82 13.65
C ARG A 346 4.97 -14.02 14.23
N GLY A 347 4.00 -14.25 13.36
CA GLY A 347 2.60 -14.53 13.73
C GLY A 347 1.61 -14.09 12.65
N VAL A 348 0.52 -14.85 12.50
CA VAL A 348 -0.54 -14.52 11.54
C VAL A 348 -1.51 -13.46 12.06
N VAL A 349 -1.86 -13.49 13.35
CA VAL A 349 -2.83 -12.56 13.99
C VAL A 349 -2.13 -11.37 14.65
N TYR A 350 -1.16 -11.66 15.50
CA TYR A 350 -0.42 -10.68 16.29
C TYR A 350 1.07 -10.83 16.02
N GLN A 351 1.76 -9.70 16.05
CA GLN A 351 3.20 -9.62 15.83
C GLN A 351 3.84 -8.85 16.97
N THR A 352 4.93 -9.38 17.50
CA THR A 352 5.68 -8.73 18.57
C THR A 352 7.05 -8.27 18.07
N SER A 353 7.39 -7.01 18.36
CA SER A 353 8.71 -6.44 18.11
C SER A 353 9.08 -5.54 19.29
N ALA A 354 10.28 -5.71 19.83
CA ALA A 354 10.78 -4.94 20.98
C ALA A 354 9.79 -4.85 22.17
N GLY A 355 9.08 -5.95 22.47
CA GLY A 355 8.12 -6.03 23.57
C GLY A 355 6.74 -5.42 23.30
N VAL A 356 6.52 -4.85 22.11
CA VAL A 356 5.22 -4.30 21.70
C VAL A 356 4.53 -5.29 20.77
N THR A 357 3.30 -5.67 21.12
CA THR A 357 2.46 -6.55 20.30
C THR A 357 1.43 -5.72 19.56
N THR A 358 1.41 -5.83 18.23
CA THR A 358 0.44 -5.18 17.36
C THR A 358 -0.28 -6.22 16.50
N LYS A 359 -1.42 -5.84 15.94
CA LYS A 359 -2.12 -6.68 14.97
C LYS A 359 -1.31 -6.78 13.67
N SER A 360 -1.22 -7.98 13.12
CA SER A 360 -0.57 -8.25 11.82
C SER A 360 -1.38 -7.66 10.66
N PRO A 361 -0.78 -7.34 9.50
CA PRO A 361 -1.56 -6.91 8.33
C PRO A 361 -2.59 -7.98 7.88
N PRO A 362 -3.89 -7.63 7.71
CA PRO A 362 -4.97 -8.54 7.34
C PRO A 362 -4.96 -8.91 5.85
N ILE A 363 -3.99 -9.70 5.41
CA ILE A 363 -3.84 -10.06 3.98
C ILE A 363 -4.57 -11.35 3.60
N TRP A 364 -4.90 -12.19 4.58
CA TRP A 364 -5.17 -13.61 4.36
C TRP A 364 -6.49 -13.84 3.62
N ASP A 365 -7.51 -13.00 3.84
CA ASP A 365 -8.81 -13.12 3.17
C ASP A 365 -8.71 -12.93 1.65
N LEU A 366 -8.09 -11.85 1.21
CA LEU A 366 -7.90 -11.56 -0.22
C LEU A 366 -7.19 -12.72 -0.92
N ILE A 367 -6.11 -13.22 -0.31
CA ILE A 367 -5.31 -14.31 -0.87
C ILE A 367 -6.10 -15.64 -0.83
N TYR A 368 -6.81 -15.91 0.26
CA TYR A 368 -7.66 -17.08 0.40
C TYR A 368 -8.74 -17.13 -0.68
N TYR A 369 -9.50 -16.05 -0.87
CA TYR A 369 -10.55 -16.00 -1.89
C TYR A 369 -9.98 -16.06 -3.30
N ALA A 370 -8.81 -15.46 -3.54
CA ALA A 370 -8.10 -15.61 -4.80
C ALA A 370 -7.73 -17.08 -5.08
N ALA A 371 -7.16 -17.80 -4.12
CA ALA A 371 -6.82 -19.22 -4.24
C ALA A 371 -8.07 -20.11 -4.39
N LYS A 372 -9.10 -19.86 -3.59
CA LYS A 372 -10.38 -20.58 -3.62
C LYS A 372 -11.05 -20.47 -4.99
N SER A 373 -11.09 -19.26 -5.57
CA SER A 373 -11.67 -19.03 -6.91
C SER A 373 -10.97 -19.82 -8.03
N LYS A 374 -9.76 -20.31 -7.77
CA LYS A 374 -8.94 -21.10 -8.69
C LYS A 374 -8.98 -22.61 -8.41
N GLY A 375 -9.74 -23.04 -7.41
CA GLY A 375 -9.75 -24.44 -6.97
C GLY A 375 -8.41 -24.93 -6.42
N LEU A 376 -7.52 -24.03 -6.02
CA LEU A 376 -6.20 -24.39 -5.50
C LEU A 376 -6.30 -24.78 -4.02
N LYS A 377 -5.65 -25.90 -3.65
CA LYS A 377 -5.54 -26.33 -2.25
C LYS A 377 -4.38 -25.59 -1.59
N HIS A 378 -4.70 -24.65 -0.70
CA HIS A 378 -3.75 -23.80 0.01
C HIS A 378 -4.00 -23.94 1.52
N PRO A 379 -3.58 -25.08 2.13
CA PRO A 379 -3.93 -25.40 3.51
C PRO A 379 -3.39 -24.38 4.53
N TRP A 380 -2.20 -23.81 4.30
CA TRP A 380 -1.60 -22.87 5.25
C TRP A 380 -2.27 -21.50 5.20
N THR A 381 -2.57 -20.99 4.01
CA THR A 381 -3.34 -19.75 3.81
C THR A 381 -4.75 -19.91 4.36
N THR A 382 -5.38 -21.08 4.14
CA THR A 382 -6.70 -21.38 4.71
C THR A 382 -6.68 -21.36 6.24
N LYS A 383 -5.66 -21.99 6.84
CA LYS A 383 -5.47 -21.98 8.30
C LYS A 383 -5.15 -20.56 8.81
N ALA A 384 -4.35 -19.78 8.10
CA ALA A 384 -4.02 -18.40 8.45
C ALA A 384 -5.26 -17.50 8.44
N LYS A 385 -6.13 -17.59 7.42
CA LYS A 385 -7.43 -16.91 7.42
C LYS A 385 -8.28 -17.32 8.63
N ALA A 386 -8.39 -18.63 8.88
CA ALA A 386 -9.20 -19.13 9.99
C ALA A 386 -8.69 -18.64 11.36
N GLU A 387 -7.37 -18.62 11.56
CA GLU A 387 -6.75 -18.18 12.82
C GLU A 387 -6.78 -16.65 12.99
N TYR A 388 -6.70 -15.88 11.90
CA TYR A 388 -6.89 -14.42 11.94
C TYR A 388 -8.26 -14.03 12.50
N GLY A 389 -9.27 -14.88 12.33
CA GLY A 389 -10.50 -14.85 13.12
C GLY A 389 -11.55 -13.84 12.65
N GLY A 390 -11.54 -13.44 11.38
CA GLY A 390 -12.49 -12.46 10.85
C GLY A 390 -12.20 -11.01 11.30
N GLU A 391 -13.13 -10.12 11.01
CA GLU A 391 -12.91 -8.67 10.95
C GLU A 391 -12.80 -7.93 12.29
N ASP A 392 -11.78 -8.24 13.08
CA ASP A 392 -11.44 -7.37 14.21
C ASP A 392 -10.65 -6.13 13.72
N VAL A 393 -10.82 -4.99 14.40
CA VAL A 393 -10.45 -3.65 13.93
C VAL A 393 -8.95 -3.53 13.67
N PHE A 394 -8.56 -3.56 12.39
CA PHE A 394 -7.22 -3.19 11.96
C PHE A 394 -7.19 -1.68 11.65
N SER A 395 -6.49 -0.92 12.50
CA SER A 395 -6.52 0.55 12.50
C SER A 395 -5.52 1.21 11.55
N SER A 396 -4.62 0.44 10.94
CA SER A 396 -3.67 0.91 9.93
C SER A 396 -4.28 0.85 8.53
N ASN A 397 -3.79 1.69 7.63
CA ASN A 397 -4.22 1.72 6.22
C ASN A 397 -3.34 0.88 5.30
N GLU A 398 -2.35 0.16 5.85
CA GLU A 398 -1.51 -0.78 5.07
C GLU A 398 -2.37 -1.79 4.31
N MET A 399 -3.52 -2.18 4.86
CA MET A 399 -4.54 -2.97 4.19
C MET A 399 -5.91 -2.39 4.53
N PRO A 400 -6.93 -2.53 3.66
CA PRO A 400 -8.28 -2.05 3.96
C PRO A 400 -8.92 -2.75 5.18
N GLY A 401 -8.42 -3.93 5.57
CA GLY A 401 -9.14 -4.83 6.48
C GLY A 401 -10.43 -5.31 5.83
N TRP A 402 -11.38 -5.80 6.63
CA TRP A 402 -12.74 -6.10 6.18
C TRP A 402 -12.80 -7.16 5.08
N GLY A 403 -11.85 -8.10 5.03
CA GLY A 403 -11.65 -9.06 3.95
C GLY A 403 -12.85 -9.97 3.61
N ASP A 404 -13.58 -10.48 4.59
CA ASP A 404 -14.82 -11.24 4.42
C ASP A 404 -15.97 -10.38 3.88
N LEU A 405 -16.01 -9.09 4.23
CA LEU A 405 -16.97 -8.16 3.63
C LEU A 405 -16.57 -7.81 2.19
N LEU A 406 -15.30 -7.47 1.99
CA LEU A 406 -14.79 -6.85 0.77
C LEU A 406 -14.42 -7.82 -0.34
N PHE A 407 -13.95 -9.03 0.00
CA PHE A 407 -13.33 -9.94 -0.97
C PHE A 407 -13.96 -11.34 -0.99
N ALA A 408 -14.91 -11.63 -0.10
CA ALA A 408 -15.60 -12.91 -0.15
C ALA A 408 -16.29 -13.11 -1.49
N SER A 409 -16.16 -14.31 -2.02
CA SER A 409 -16.81 -14.77 -3.25
C SER A 409 -17.47 -16.13 -2.99
N SER A 410 -18.69 -16.26 -3.53
CA SER A 410 -19.53 -17.47 -3.39
C SER A 410 -18.94 -18.66 -4.12
#